data_AF-A0A1Z5L042-F1
#
_entry.id   AF-A0A1Z5L042-F1
#
_cell.length_a   1.000
_cell.length_b   1.000
_cell.length_c   1.000
_cell.angle_alpha   90.00
_cell.angle_beta   90.00
_cell.angle_gamma   90.00
#
_symmetry.space_group_name_H-M   'P 1'
#
loop_
_entity.id
_entity.type
_entity.pdbx_description
1 polymer ?
#
loop_
_entity_poly.entity_id
_entity_poly.type
_entity_poly.pdbx_seq_one_letter_code
_entity_poly.pdbx_strand_id
1 'polypeptide(L)'
;MEVLVLEARDRVGGRIATFRKGSYVADLGAMVVTGLGGNPVTILSKQIKIELHKIRQKCPLYESNGNTVPKDKDEMVEREFNRLLEATSYLSHQLDLNYVQSKPVSLGQALEWVIKLQEKHVKEKQIQHWKAILQLQEKLKESHTQMVRVQERIQELHRVHKELTEVKQRDVTQEFVHRSIVTRSPSARLAFCQ
;
A
#
# COMPACT_ATOMS: atom_id res chain seq x y z
N MET A 1 33.04 44.11 -37.38
CA MET A 1 33.11 42.67 -37.73
C MET A 1 32.05 42.42 -38.79
N GLU A 2 32.39 41.63 -39.80
CA GLU A 2 31.43 41.17 -40.81
C GLU A 2 30.92 39.78 -40.42
N VAL A 3 29.61 39.55 -40.53
CA VAL A 3 28.95 38.30 -40.10
C VAL A 3 27.98 37.82 -41.17
N LEU A 4 28.13 36.56 -41.61
CA LEU A 4 27.23 35.86 -42.53
C LEU A 4 26.63 34.63 -41.83
N VAL A 5 25.31 34.46 -41.88
CA VAL A 5 24.59 33.30 -41.32
C VAL A 5 23.92 32.52 -42.45
N LEU A 6 24.16 31.21 -42.51
CA LEU A 6 23.55 30.30 -43.48
C LEU A 6 22.46 29.47 -42.78
N GLU A 7 21.22 29.60 -43.23
CA GLU A 7 20.06 28.87 -42.74
C GLU A 7 19.54 27.94 -43.86
N ALA A 8 19.32 26.67 -43.52
CA ALA A 8 18.89 25.67 -44.49
C ALA A 8 17.39 25.75 -44.79
N ARG A 9 16.61 26.30 -43.86
CA ARG A 9 15.16 26.49 -44.02
C ARG A 9 14.85 27.82 -44.71
N ASP A 10 13.63 27.93 -45.19
CA ASP A 10 13.03 29.15 -45.74
C ASP A 10 12.58 30.15 -44.65
N ARG A 11 12.96 29.91 -43.39
CA ARG A 11 12.63 30.75 -42.24
C ARG A 11 13.72 30.69 -41.18
N VAL A 12 13.79 31.74 -40.36
CA VAL A 12 14.64 31.78 -39.18
C VAL A 12 14.00 31.04 -37.98
N GLY A 13 14.75 30.94 -36.87
CA GLY A 13 14.26 30.48 -35.57
C GLY A 13 14.42 28.99 -35.27
N GLY A 14 14.70 28.15 -36.28
CA GLY A 14 14.98 26.72 -36.08
C GLY A 14 13.83 25.97 -35.37
N ARG A 15 14.09 25.48 -34.15
CA ARG A 15 13.09 24.78 -33.29
C ARG A 15 12.06 25.70 -32.65
N ILE A 16 12.19 27.02 -32.80
CA ILE A 16 11.15 27.99 -32.49
C ILE A 16 10.34 28.18 -33.76
N ALA A 17 9.13 27.63 -33.78
CA ALA A 17 8.30 27.54 -34.97
C ALA A 17 6.85 27.89 -34.63
N THR A 18 6.34 28.98 -35.20
CA THR A 18 4.98 29.47 -34.99
C THR A 18 4.16 29.30 -36.26
N PHE A 19 3.06 28.56 -36.18
CA PHE A 19 2.03 28.51 -37.20
C PHE A 19 1.16 29.77 -37.12
N ARG A 20 0.91 30.40 -38.27
CA ARG A 20 0.06 31.59 -38.39
C ARG A 20 -0.89 31.44 -39.58
N LYS A 21 -2.20 31.51 -39.34
CA LYS A 21 -3.22 31.51 -40.39
C LYS A 21 -4.37 32.44 -39.99
N GLY A 22 -4.45 33.61 -40.63
CA GLY A 22 -5.39 34.65 -40.21
C GLY A 22 -5.11 35.08 -38.77
N SER A 23 -6.14 35.06 -37.92
CA SER A 23 -6.03 35.34 -36.48
C SER A 23 -5.51 34.16 -35.66
N TYR A 24 -5.40 32.96 -36.23
CA TYR A 24 -4.93 31.78 -35.50
C TYR A 24 -3.40 31.77 -35.42
N VAL A 25 -2.89 31.69 -34.20
CA VAL A 25 -1.46 31.59 -33.88
C VAL A 25 -1.27 30.40 -32.95
N ALA A 26 -0.35 29.51 -33.30
CA ALA A 26 -0.01 28.35 -32.47
C ALA A 26 1.48 28.04 -32.60
N ASP A 27 2.17 27.82 -31.48
CA ASP A 27 3.57 27.40 -31.50
C ASP A 27 3.66 25.88 -31.62
N LEU A 28 4.43 25.41 -32.60
CA LEU A 28 4.78 24.00 -32.81
C LEU A 28 6.10 23.63 -32.12
N GLY A 29 6.83 24.63 -31.65
CA GLY A 29 8.14 24.51 -31.01
C GLY A 29 8.13 25.01 -29.57
N ALA A 30 9.15 25.78 -29.20
CA ALA A 30 9.20 26.41 -27.88
C ALA A 30 8.04 27.40 -27.68
N MET A 31 7.29 27.23 -26.59
CA MET A 31 6.15 28.09 -26.23
C MET A 31 6.12 28.51 -24.75
N VAL A 32 6.92 27.87 -23.89
CA VAL A 32 6.92 28.10 -22.44
C VAL A 32 8.22 28.77 -22.01
N VAL A 33 8.11 29.83 -21.20
CA VAL A 33 9.23 30.44 -20.48
C VAL A 33 9.21 29.93 -19.04
N THR A 34 10.23 29.15 -18.67
CA THR A 34 10.32 28.48 -17.35
C THR A 34 10.81 29.44 -16.27
N GLY A 35 9.93 30.36 -15.85
CA GLY A 35 10.23 31.36 -14.82
C GLY A 35 11.01 32.57 -15.36
N LEU A 36 10.83 33.71 -14.69
CA LEU A 36 11.41 35.00 -15.10
C LEU A 36 12.62 35.42 -14.25
N GLY A 37 12.77 34.86 -13.04
CA GLY A 37 13.88 35.16 -12.15
C GLY A 37 15.20 34.62 -12.71
N GLY A 38 16.15 35.50 -13.00
CA GLY A 38 17.44 35.14 -13.59
C GLY A 38 17.39 34.68 -15.05
N ASN A 39 16.23 34.76 -15.71
CA ASN A 39 16.06 34.31 -17.09
C ASN A 39 16.32 35.47 -18.08
N PRO A 40 17.28 35.36 -19.03
CA PRO A 40 17.54 36.42 -20.01
C PRO A 40 16.35 36.72 -20.93
N VAL A 41 15.43 35.76 -21.12
CA VAL A 41 14.19 35.97 -21.89
C VAL A 41 13.30 37.05 -21.26
N THR A 42 13.43 37.32 -19.95
CA THR A 42 12.71 38.41 -19.28
C THR A 42 13.11 39.79 -19.78
N ILE A 43 14.37 39.98 -20.18
CA ILE A 43 14.83 41.24 -20.77
C ILE A 43 14.37 41.30 -22.22
N LEU A 44 14.53 40.21 -22.96
CA LEU A 44 14.12 40.11 -24.36
C LEU A 44 12.62 40.36 -24.53
N SER A 45 11.77 39.78 -23.67
CA SER A 45 10.31 39.93 -23.75
C SER A 45 9.86 41.39 -23.64
N LYS A 46 10.57 42.22 -22.85
CA LYS A 46 10.33 43.66 -22.75
C LYS A 46 10.77 44.41 -24.00
N GLN A 47 11.90 44.02 -24.60
CA GLN A 47 12.43 44.66 -25.80
C GLN A 47 11.56 44.39 -27.04
N ILE A 48 11.12 43.14 -27.20
CA ILE A 48 10.37 42.69 -28.38
C ILE A 48 8.84 42.70 -28.17
N LYS A 49 8.38 43.16 -27.00
CA LYS A 49 6.96 43.27 -26.60
C LYS A 49 6.19 41.96 -26.78
N ILE A 50 6.78 40.84 -26.35
CA ILE A 50 6.05 39.56 -26.28
C ILE A 50 5.09 39.60 -25.10
N GLU A 51 3.86 39.20 -25.36
CA GLU A 51 2.84 39.03 -24.34
C GLU A 51 3.03 37.69 -23.62
N LEU A 52 3.34 37.75 -22.33
CA LEU A 52 3.54 36.57 -21.49
C LEU A 52 2.29 36.32 -20.65
N HIS A 53 1.73 35.12 -20.77
CA HIS A 53 0.57 34.69 -20.01
C HIS A 53 0.97 33.66 -18.96
N LYS A 54 0.49 33.83 -17.72
CA LYS A 54 0.73 32.85 -16.65
C LYS A 54 -0.10 31.59 -16.91
N ILE A 55 0.58 30.44 -16.98
CA ILE A 55 -0.07 29.13 -17.09
C ILE A 55 -0.77 28.81 -15.77
N ARG A 56 -2.08 28.54 -15.83
CA ARG A 56 -2.87 28.07 -14.69
C ARG A 56 -2.49 26.61 -14.40
N GLN A 57 -2.27 26.29 -13.13
CA GLN A 57 -1.80 24.96 -12.72
C GLN A 57 -2.90 23.90 -12.67
N LYS A 58 -4.19 24.30 -12.68
CA LYS A 58 -5.29 23.35 -12.68
C LYS A 58 -5.32 22.57 -14.00
N CYS A 59 -5.02 21.28 -13.94
CA CYS A 59 -4.98 20.36 -15.06
C CYS A 59 -5.93 19.17 -14.79
N PRO A 60 -7.22 19.24 -15.18
CA PRO A 60 -8.14 18.13 -14.96
C PRO A 60 -7.75 16.94 -15.86
N LEU A 61 -7.69 15.75 -15.27
CA LEU A 61 -7.43 14.52 -16.00
C LEU A 61 -8.74 13.85 -16.45
N TYR A 62 -8.71 13.24 -17.63
CA TYR A 62 -9.82 12.50 -18.21
C TYR A 62 -9.41 11.05 -18.47
N GLU A 63 -10.27 10.12 -18.09
CA GLU A 63 -10.11 8.69 -18.39
C GLU A 63 -10.47 8.40 -19.86
N SER A 64 -10.11 7.23 -20.37
CA SER A 64 -10.41 6.80 -21.75
C SER A 64 -11.91 6.72 -22.06
N ASN A 65 -12.77 6.66 -21.02
CA ASN A 65 -14.23 6.70 -21.13
C ASN A 65 -14.78 8.14 -21.28
N GLY A 66 -13.91 9.17 -21.23
CA GLY A 66 -14.27 10.58 -21.29
C GLY A 66 -14.68 11.21 -19.95
N ASN A 67 -14.73 10.44 -18.86
CA ASN A 67 -15.07 10.96 -17.53
C ASN A 67 -13.84 11.62 -16.88
N THR A 68 -14.11 12.60 -16.01
CA THR A 68 -13.05 13.23 -15.21
C THR A 68 -12.58 12.32 -14.09
N VAL A 69 -11.27 12.28 -13.84
CA VAL A 69 -10.70 11.59 -12.68
C VAL A 69 -11.14 12.29 -11.39
N PRO A 70 -11.63 11.56 -10.37
CA PRO A 70 -11.95 12.14 -9.08
C PRO A 70 -10.73 12.79 -8.42
N LYS A 71 -10.92 13.98 -7.83
CA LYS A 71 -9.84 14.77 -7.23
C LYS A 71 -9.03 13.99 -6.18
N ASP A 72 -9.69 13.20 -5.34
CA ASP A 72 -9.02 12.40 -4.30
C ASP A 72 -8.05 11.36 -4.90
N LYS A 73 -8.42 10.78 -6.05
CA LYS A 73 -7.56 9.83 -6.77
C LYS A 73 -6.40 10.55 -7.45
N ASP A 74 -6.67 11.69 -8.08
CA ASP A 74 -5.66 12.54 -8.73
C ASP A 74 -4.55 12.92 -7.72
N GLU A 75 -4.95 13.52 -6.58
CA GLU A 75 -4.01 13.90 -5.51
C GLU A 75 -3.32 12.70 -4.85
N MET A 76 -3.99 11.55 -4.74
CA MET A 76 -3.39 10.33 -4.21
C MET A 76 -2.29 9.80 -5.15
N VAL A 77 -2.57 9.71 -6.46
CA VAL A 77 -1.63 9.19 -7.45
C VAL A 77 -0.47 10.17 -7.66
N GLU A 78 -0.71 11.48 -7.68
CA GLU A 78 0.34 12.48 -7.77
C GLU A 78 1.30 12.40 -6.58
N ARG A 79 0.78 12.23 -5.35
CA ARG A 79 1.62 12.03 -4.17
C ARG A 79 2.46 10.76 -4.29
N GLU A 80 1.88 9.64 -4.74
CA GLU A 80 2.64 8.40 -4.87
C GLU A 80 3.67 8.48 -6.01
N PHE A 81 3.36 9.16 -7.10
CA PHE A 81 4.32 9.45 -8.18
C PHE A 81 5.55 10.21 -7.67
N ASN A 82 5.35 11.27 -6.89
CA ASN A 82 6.44 12.04 -6.29
C ASN A 82 7.26 11.19 -5.30
N ARG A 83 6.61 10.35 -4.49
CA ARG A 83 7.29 9.41 -3.58
C ARG A 83 8.13 8.38 -4.32
N LEU A 84 7.66 7.89 -5.47
CA LEU A 84 8.43 6.99 -6.32
C LEU A 84 9.68 7.70 -6.88
N LEU A 85 9.55 8.96 -7.32
CA LEU A 85 10.71 9.76 -7.76
C LEU A 85 11.73 9.95 -6.63
N GLU A 86 11.29 10.31 -5.43
CA GLU A 86 12.16 10.40 -4.25
C GLU A 86 12.86 9.08 -3.94
N ALA A 87 12.14 7.95 -4.02
CA ALA A 87 12.73 6.63 -3.82
C ALA A 87 13.79 6.31 -4.89
N THR A 88 13.56 6.63 -6.17
CA THR A 88 14.58 6.45 -7.21
C THR A 88 15.80 7.35 -7.00
N SER A 89 15.61 8.57 -6.51
CA SER A 89 16.69 9.47 -6.12
C SER A 89 17.51 8.88 -4.97
N TYR A 90 16.85 8.29 -3.96
CA TYR A 90 17.51 7.56 -2.88
C TYR A 90 18.32 6.36 -3.41
N LEU A 91 17.75 5.53 -4.29
CA LEU A 91 18.47 4.40 -4.90
C LEU A 91 19.75 4.86 -5.63
N SER A 92 19.67 5.97 -6.37
CA SER A 92 20.79 6.49 -7.15
C SER A 92 21.89 7.12 -6.27
N HIS A 93 21.51 7.97 -5.31
CA HIS A 93 22.48 8.75 -4.54
C HIS A 93 22.97 8.08 -3.25
N GLN A 94 22.13 7.25 -2.61
CA GLN A 94 22.47 6.64 -1.31
C GLN A 94 22.95 5.20 -1.46
N LEU A 95 22.41 4.45 -2.43
CA LEU A 95 22.79 3.05 -2.66
C LEU A 95 23.72 2.86 -3.87
N ASP A 96 24.05 3.94 -4.58
CA ASP A 96 24.88 3.95 -5.79
C ASP A 96 24.42 2.92 -6.86
N LEU A 97 23.11 2.72 -6.97
CA LEU A 97 22.50 1.82 -7.94
C LEU A 97 22.39 2.47 -9.33
N ASN A 98 23.54 2.91 -9.84
CA ASN A 98 23.65 3.62 -11.12
C ASN A 98 24.04 2.69 -12.27
N TYR A 99 24.54 1.48 -11.99
CA TYR A 99 24.96 0.50 -12.99
C TYR A 99 24.46 -0.90 -12.66
N VAL A 100 23.98 -1.60 -13.69
CA VAL A 100 23.65 -3.03 -13.61
C VAL A 100 24.26 -3.72 -14.83
N GLN A 101 25.06 -4.77 -14.59
CA GLN A 101 25.75 -5.52 -15.65
C GLN A 101 26.53 -4.60 -16.60
N SER A 102 27.26 -3.63 -16.05
CA SER A 102 28.06 -2.64 -16.79
C SER A 102 27.26 -1.70 -17.71
N LYS A 103 25.92 -1.66 -17.59
CA LYS A 103 25.07 -0.69 -18.28
C LYS A 103 24.52 0.35 -17.30
N PRO A 104 24.45 1.64 -17.68
CA PRO A 104 23.85 2.65 -16.83
C PRO A 104 22.35 2.38 -16.66
N VAL A 105 21.86 2.57 -15.44
CA VAL A 105 20.45 2.41 -15.11
C VAL A 105 19.67 3.65 -15.56
N SER A 106 18.59 3.43 -16.30
CA SER A 106 17.66 4.51 -16.67
C SER A 106 16.65 4.79 -15.55
N LEU A 107 16.11 6.00 -15.51
CA LEU A 107 15.03 6.36 -14.57
C LEU A 107 13.82 5.41 -14.69
N GLY A 108 13.47 5.00 -15.92
CA GLY A 108 12.37 4.07 -16.15
C GLY A 108 12.60 2.70 -15.50
N GLN A 109 13.82 2.16 -15.59
CA GLN A 109 14.18 0.90 -14.93
C GLN A 109 14.15 1.04 -13.40
N ALA A 110 14.69 2.13 -12.87
CA ALA A 110 14.66 2.39 -11.43
C ALA A 110 13.21 2.47 -10.90
N LEU A 111 12.33 3.20 -11.60
CA LEU A 111 10.91 3.29 -11.25
C LEU A 111 10.24 1.92 -11.26
N GLU A 112 10.49 1.11 -12.29
CA GLU A 112 9.92 -0.24 -12.40
C GLU A 112 10.37 -1.14 -11.23
N TRP A 113 11.64 -1.07 -10.82
CA TRP A 113 12.13 -1.82 -9.67
C TRP A 113 11.52 -1.35 -8.36
N VAL A 114 11.39 -0.05 -8.14
CA VAL A 114 10.72 0.49 -6.94
C VAL A 114 9.27 0.01 -6.89
N ILE A 115 8.53 0.08 -8.00
CA ILE A 115 7.14 -0.40 -8.07
C ILE A 115 7.08 -1.89 -7.71
N LYS A 116 7.94 -2.73 -8.30
CA LYS A 116 8.00 -4.16 -7.98
C LYS A 116 8.33 -4.44 -6.52
N LEU A 117 9.23 -3.64 -5.92
CA LEU A 117 9.54 -3.74 -4.49
C LEU A 117 8.33 -3.40 -3.62
N GLN A 118 7.55 -2.38 -3.99
CA GLN A 118 6.33 -2.01 -3.26
C GLN A 118 5.24 -3.08 -3.40
N GLU A 119 5.04 -3.63 -4.59
CA GLU A 119 4.11 -4.75 -4.81
C GLU A 119 4.51 -5.98 -3.99
N LYS A 120 5.81 -6.29 -3.95
CA LYS A 120 6.35 -7.37 -3.11
C LYS A 120 6.05 -7.12 -1.63
N HIS A 121 6.29 -5.91 -1.13
CA HIS A 121 6.01 -5.54 0.26
C HIS A 121 4.52 -5.68 0.63
N VAL A 122 3.62 -5.29 -0.28
CA VAL A 122 2.17 -5.48 -0.08
C VAL A 122 1.83 -6.96 0.08
N LYS A 123 2.39 -7.84 -0.77
CA LYS A 123 2.18 -9.29 -0.67
C LYS A 123 2.75 -9.85 0.63
N GLU A 124 3.92 -9.40 1.06
CA GLU A 124 4.52 -9.83 2.33
C GLU A 124 3.63 -9.47 3.53
N LYS A 125 3.05 -8.27 3.56
CA LYS A 125 2.09 -7.86 4.60
C LYS A 125 0.83 -8.73 4.60
N GLN A 126 0.30 -9.06 3.42
CA GLN A 126 -0.86 -9.97 3.32
C GLN A 126 -0.53 -11.35 3.89
N ILE A 127 0.65 -11.90 3.56
CA ILE A 127 1.10 -13.20 4.11
C ILE A 127 1.21 -13.13 5.64
N GLN A 128 1.80 -12.06 6.18
CA GLN A 128 1.90 -11.87 7.63
C GLN A 128 0.52 -11.83 8.30
N HIS A 129 -0.44 -11.12 7.71
CA HIS A 129 -1.81 -11.06 8.20
C HIS A 129 -2.48 -12.45 8.22
N TRP A 130 -2.38 -13.21 7.13
CA TRP A 130 -2.95 -14.56 7.08
C TRP A 130 -2.28 -15.53 8.05
N LYS A 131 -0.97 -15.42 8.25
CA LYS A 131 -0.26 -16.20 9.28
C LYS A 131 -0.80 -15.90 10.69
N ALA A 132 -1.08 -14.63 10.99
CA ALA A 132 -1.68 -14.26 12.27
C ALA A 132 -3.09 -14.86 12.45
N ILE A 133 -3.91 -14.85 11.40
CA ILE A 133 -5.24 -15.50 11.43
C ILE A 133 -5.10 -17.01 11.66
N LEU A 134 -4.20 -17.69 10.95
CA LEU A 134 -3.99 -19.13 11.12
C LEU A 134 -3.57 -19.47 12.56
N GLN A 135 -2.68 -18.67 13.16
CA GLN A 135 -2.29 -18.85 14.57
C GLN A 135 -3.47 -18.69 15.52
N LEU A 136 -4.37 -17.73 15.27
CA LEU A 136 -5.59 -17.56 16.07
C LEU A 136 -6.55 -18.74 15.88
N GLN A 137 -6.68 -19.25 14.65
CA GLN A 137 -7.52 -20.41 14.35
C GLN A 137 -7.00 -21.68 15.02
N GLU A 138 -5.67 -21.91 15.07
CA GLU A 138 -5.11 -23.08 15.75
C GLU A 138 -5.37 -23.01 17.26
N LYS A 139 -5.18 -21.83 17.88
CA LYS A 139 -5.53 -21.61 19.30
C LYS A 139 -7.02 -21.86 19.57
N LEU A 140 -7.90 -21.41 18.67
CA LEU A 140 -9.34 -21.63 18.78
C LEU A 140 -9.67 -23.13 18.70
N LYS A 141 -9.06 -23.85 17.76
CA LYS A 141 -9.22 -25.30 17.60
C LYS A 141 -8.74 -26.06 18.83
N GLU A 142 -7.60 -25.70 19.40
CA GLU A 142 -7.11 -26.29 20.66
C GLU A 142 -8.10 -26.06 21.80
N SER A 143 -8.55 -24.82 21.99
CA SER A 143 -9.53 -24.47 23.03
C SER A 143 -10.85 -25.22 22.85
N HIS A 144 -11.35 -25.30 21.62
CA HIS A 144 -12.57 -26.04 21.29
C HIS A 144 -12.42 -27.54 21.56
N THR A 145 -11.27 -28.13 21.22
CA THR A 145 -10.98 -29.54 21.51
C THR A 145 -10.99 -29.82 23.02
N GLN A 146 -10.46 -28.90 23.83
CA GLN A 146 -10.53 -29.00 25.29
C GLN A 146 -11.97 -28.88 25.79
N MET A 147 -12.76 -27.95 25.24
CA MET A 147 -14.18 -27.81 25.60
C MET A 147 -14.98 -29.09 25.29
N VAL A 148 -14.76 -29.71 24.12
CA VAL A 148 -15.41 -30.98 23.76
C VAL A 148 -15.04 -32.09 24.74
N ARG A 149 -13.75 -32.24 25.10
CA ARG A 149 -13.32 -33.23 26.12
C ARG A 149 -13.97 -33.01 27.48
N VAL A 150 -14.08 -31.75 27.92
CA VAL A 150 -14.75 -31.41 29.18
C VAL A 150 -16.24 -31.75 29.09
N GLN A 151 -16.89 -31.46 27.95
CA GLN A 151 -18.29 -31.78 27.71
C GLN A 151 -18.55 -33.30 27.75
N GLU A 152 -17.72 -34.11 27.07
CA GLU A 152 -17.80 -35.58 27.11
C GLU A 152 -17.66 -36.09 28.55
N ARG A 153 -16.71 -35.54 29.32
CA ARG A 153 -16.52 -35.92 30.73
C ARG A 153 -17.72 -35.55 31.60
N ILE A 154 -18.34 -34.39 31.37
CA ILE A 154 -19.57 -33.98 32.05
C ILE A 154 -20.72 -34.94 31.73
N GLN A 155 -20.87 -35.34 30.45
CA GLN A 155 -21.91 -36.29 30.04
C GLN A 155 -21.73 -37.67 30.71
N GLU A 156 -20.50 -38.19 30.77
CA GLU A 156 -20.21 -39.44 31.45
C GLU A 156 -20.50 -39.36 32.95
N LEU A 157 -20.03 -38.29 33.63
CA LEU A 157 -20.32 -38.07 35.04
C LEU A 157 -21.83 -37.94 35.31
N HIS A 158 -22.57 -37.29 34.41
CA HIS A 158 -24.02 -37.17 34.52
C HIS A 158 -24.72 -38.52 34.36
N ARG A 159 -24.25 -39.38 33.44
CA ARG A 159 -24.76 -40.75 33.27
C ARG A 159 -24.57 -41.57 34.54
N VAL A 160 -23.33 -41.64 35.05
CA VAL A 160 -22.99 -42.36 36.28
C VAL A 160 -23.78 -41.83 37.48
N HIS A 161 -23.95 -40.51 37.57
CA HIS A 161 -24.77 -39.91 38.62
C HIS A 161 -26.24 -40.35 38.55
N LYS A 162 -26.82 -40.40 37.35
CA LYS A 162 -28.20 -40.84 37.15
C LYS A 162 -28.40 -42.31 37.56
N GLU A 163 -27.49 -43.19 37.14
CA GLU A 163 -27.50 -44.61 37.52
C GLU A 163 -27.43 -44.82 39.04
N LEU A 164 -26.54 -44.10 39.72
CA LEU A 164 -26.42 -44.17 41.18
C LEU A 164 -27.63 -43.56 41.91
N THR A 165 -28.33 -42.60 41.28
CA THR A 165 -29.55 -41.97 41.83
C THR A 165 -30.72 -42.95 41.87
N GLU A 166 -30.82 -43.87 40.92
CA GLU A 166 -31.91 -44.85 40.81
C GLU A 166 -31.84 -45.98 41.87
N VAL A 167 -30.71 -46.13 42.58
CA VAL A 167 -30.53 -47.14 43.64
C VAL A 167 -31.19 -46.67 44.96
N LYS A 168 -32.27 -47.36 45.38
CA LYS A 168 -33.14 -46.97 46.53
C LYS A 168 -32.64 -47.35 47.93
N GLN A 169 -31.78 -48.37 48.07
CA GLN A 169 -31.12 -48.74 49.34
C GLN A 169 -29.62 -48.78 49.10
N ARG A 170 -28.87 -47.97 49.86
CA ARG A 170 -27.43 -47.78 49.67
C ARG A 170 -26.68 -48.13 50.95
N ASP A 171 -25.59 -48.88 50.80
CA ASP A 171 -24.62 -49.10 51.87
C ASP A 171 -23.72 -47.86 52.05
N VAL A 172 -23.01 -47.73 53.17
CA VAL A 172 -22.19 -46.55 53.53
C VAL A 172 -21.15 -46.23 52.45
N THR A 173 -20.58 -47.26 51.84
CA THR A 173 -19.64 -47.16 50.71
C THR A 173 -20.31 -46.62 49.44
N GLN A 174 -21.54 -47.04 49.14
CA GLN A 174 -22.29 -46.59 47.97
C GLN A 174 -22.79 -45.14 48.13
N GLU A 175 -23.19 -44.73 49.33
CA GLU A 175 -23.55 -43.35 49.65
C GLU A 175 -22.33 -42.41 49.59
N PHE A 176 -21.15 -42.87 50.02
CA PHE A 176 -19.89 -42.14 49.85
C PHE A 176 -19.55 -41.94 48.37
N VAL A 177 -19.65 -42.99 47.55
CA VAL A 177 -19.38 -42.90 46.10
C VAL A 177 -20.34 -41.92 45.43
N HIS A 178 -21.65 -42.01 45.71
CA HIS A 178 -22.64 -41.08 45.19
C HIS A 178 -22.33 -39.61 45.54
N ARG A 179 -21.99 -39.31 46.81
CA ARG A 179 -21.64 -37.94 47.23
C ARG A 179 -20.29 -37.46 46.70
N SER A 180 -19.33 -38.36 46.51
CA SER A 180 -18.00 -38.02 45.98
C SER A 180 -18.04 -37.60 44.51
N ILE A 181 -18.98 -38.15 43.74
CA ILE A 181 -19.22 -37.77 42.33
C ILE A 181 -19.91 -36.41 42.25
N VAL A 182 -20.78 -36.07 43.22
CA VAL A 182 -21.47 -34.78 43.32
C VAL A 182 -20.54 -33.66 43.80
N THR A 183 -19.58 -33.94 44.69
CA THR A 183 -18.74 -32.91 45.33
C THR A 183 -17.38 -32.69 44.68
N ARG A 184 -16.97 -33.51 43.69
CA ARG A 184 -15.70 -33.33 42.96
C ARG A 184 -15.74 -32.16 41.95
N SER A 185 -15.81 -30.95 42.50
CA SER A 185 -15.27 -29.75 41.90
C SER A 185 -13.74 -29.86 41.78
N PRO A 186 -13.09 -29.37 40.69
CA PRO A 186 -11.64 -29.42 40.53
C PRO A 186 -10.83 -28.71 41.63
N SER A 187 -11.46 -27.88 42.47
CA SER A 187 -10.78 -27.05 43.48
C SER A 187 -10.61 -27.69 44.87
N ALA A 188 -11.12 -28.90 45.13
CA ALA A 188 -11.12 -29.50 46.47
C ALA A 188 -10.03 -30.58 46.68
N ARG A 189 -8.80 -30.38 46.18
CA ARG A 189 -7.68 -31.34 46.33
C ARG A 189 -6.74 -31.07 47.51
N LEU A 190 -7.10 -30.23 48.48
CA LEU A 190 -6.14 -29.75 49.50
C LEU A 190 -6.46 -30.06 50.97
N ALA A 191 -7.41 -30.94 51.28
CA ALA A 191 -7.62 -31.32 52.68
C ALA A 191 -7.89 -32.82 52.76
N PHE A 192 -6.84 -33.60 53.05
CA PHE A 192 -6.82 -34.84 53.84
C PHE A 192 -5.58 -35.68 53.48
N CYS A 193 -4.41 -35.16 53.89
CA CYS A 193 -3.30 -35.97 54.37
C CYS A 193 -2.85 -35.33 55.69
N GLN A 194 -3.50 -35.76 56.78
CA GLN A 194 -2.86 -35.88 58.09
C GLN A 194 -2.60 -37.37 58.30
#